data_AF-A0A674M8W5-F1
#
_entry.id   AF-A0A674M8W5-F1
#
_cell.length_a   1.000
_cell.length_b   1.000
_cell.length_c   1.000
_cell.angle_alpha   90.00
_cell.angle_beta   90.00
_cell.angle_gamma   90.00
#
_symmetry.space_group_name_H-M   'P 1'
#
loop_
_entity.id
_entity.type
_entity.pdbx_description
1 polymer ?
#
loop_
_entity_poly.entity_id
_entity_poly.type
_entity_poly.pdbx_seq_one_letter_code
_entity_poly.pdbx_strand_id
1 'polypeptide(L)'
;MMFSLLTKWIRDLSVGSSCARRGLCSRHHSLWILFIIFVICIAIQTFVAHQARNYKFPGQPHPRAANKDQQPSAVHDAWEGGHWQKERPVDKSAKTSDLPETSQALSHHLHHPNQGFESLSLQTGMDRINLAPRSGVAAEVLPRKRFLSKRRNKASRGPSSSVSTRERPTNTLSPTKSFKDTTCQPKSHIFFLKTHKTASSTILNILYRYGESRNLTFALPLNKHSQLFYPHFFASHFVEGVSSRSVKEFNIMCNHMRFRKSEVAKVMPADTFYFSILRHPVSMMESIFTYYKSIPAFQKTRSLDSFLENSWRSYNTSITNNHYARNVLAFDFGFENNVNEDAVDFRDRARVAIAAIQRDFHLILISEYFDESMILLKHALCWSLEDVLSFKLNSRSKQTRHALSPNTTEKIKRWNALDWRIYLHFNATFWHKVESQIGKEQMKREVLKLRQLQAKLSHTCLKEGEAVDPAHIKDAGLKPFQYGAAVIQGYNLNPDIDELTKTKCQKFITPELQYTNRLYTQQFSELTKNKKKAARIAAIHSGKTGMKGTRKPLW
;
A
#
# COMPACT_ATOMS: atom_id res chain seq x y z
N MET A 1 21.23 -28.44 -80.61
CA MET A 1 20.47 -27.42 -79.83
C MET A 1 19.84 -28.15 -78.64
N MET A 2 20.01 -27.78 -77.36
CA MET A 2 20.49 -26.54 -76.73
C MET A 2 21.71 -26.71 -75.77
N PHE A 3 22.69 -27.55 -76.13
CA PHE A 3 24.05 -27.44 -75.55
C PHE A 3 24.75 -26.17 -76.07
N SER A 4 24.34 -24.98 -75.58
CA SER A 4 24.98 -23.68 -75.91
C SER A 4 24.59 -22.50 -74.99
N LEU A 5 23.54 -22.61 -74.17
CA LEU A 5 23.00 -21.45 -73.41
C LEU A 5 23.19 -21.47 -71.89
N LEU A 6 23.90 -22.47 -71.34
CA LEU A 6 24.24 -22.50 -69.89
C LEU A 6 25.68 -22.05 -69.58
N THR A 7 26.58 -22.04 -70.57
CA THR A 7 28.01 -21.76 -70.39
C THR A 7 28.37 -20.26 -70.41
N LYS A 8 27.43 -19.36 -70.69
CA LYS A 8 27.66 -17.90 -70.70
C LYS A 8 27.20 -17.17 -69.42
N TRP A 9 26.82 -17.90 -68.36
CA TRP A 9 26.37 -17.32 -67.08
C TRP A 9 27.15 -17.82 -65.84
N ILE A 10 28.32 -18.44 -66.04
CA ILE A 10 29.20 -18.93 -64.96
C ILE A 10 30.58 -18.26 -65.06
N ARG A 11 30.62 -16.93 -65.23
CA ARG A 11 31.90 -16.18 -65.17
C ARG A 11 31.86 -14.84 -64.41
N ASP A 12 30.71 -14.20 -64.25
CA ASP A 12 30.62 -12.83 -63.68
C ASP A 12 29.71 -12.70 -62.43
N LEU A 13 29.78 -13.65 -61.48
CA LEU A 13 29.25 -13.47 -60.11
C LEU A 13 30.26 -13.92 -59.03
N SER A 14 31.48 -13.40 -59.14
CA SER A 14 32.39 -13.30 -58.00
C SER A 14 32.01 -12.09 -57.15
N VAL A 15 31.30 -12.31 -56.03
CA VAL A 15 31.25 -11.54 -54.76
C VAL A 15 30.00 -12.00 -53.99
N GLY A 16 30.14 -12.50 -52.75
CA GLY A 16 28.99 -12.61 -51.83
C GLY A 16 28.93 -13.78 -50.82
N SER A 17 29.39 -13.51 -49.59
CA SER A 17 28.93 -14.13 -48.33
C SER A 17 29.21 -15.62 -48.03
N SER A 18 30.13 -15.86 -47.09
CA SER A 18 30.38 -17.17 -46.45
C SER A 18 29.39 -17.52 -45.30
N CYS A 19 28.33 -16.73 -45.10
CA CYS A 19 27.53 -16.79 -43.87
C CYS A 19 26.28 -17.71 -43.92
N ALA A 20 25.80 -18.07 -45.13
CA ALA A 20 24.52 -18.76 -45.27
C ALA A 20 24.52 -20.25 -44.84
N ARG A 21 25.68 -20.94 -44.88
CA ARG A 21 25.74 -22.40 -44.63
C ARG A 21 25.72 -22.83 -43.16
N ARG A 22 25.98 -21.95 -42.19
CA ARG A 22 25.92 -22.31 -40.75
C ARG A 22 24.51 -22.22 -40.15
N GLY A 23 23.58 -21.48 -40.77
CA GLY A 23 22.23 -21.25 -40.22
C GLY A 23 21.26 -22.43 -40.31
N LEU A 24 21.37 -23.28 -41.34
CA LEU A 24 20.40 -24.37 -41.56
C LEU A 24 20.64 -25.57 -40.63
N CYS A 25 21.89 -25.99 -40.41
CA CYS A 25 22.18 -27.12 -39.52
C CYS A 25 21.76 -26.86 -38.07
N SER A 26 21.91 -25.63 -37.56
CA SER A 26 21.48 -25.26 -36.20
C SER A 26 19.96 -25.41 -36.01
N ARG A 27 19.15 -25.06 -37.02
CA ARG A 27 17.68 -25.14 -36.93
C ARG A 27 17.18 -26.59 -36.89
N HIS A 28 17.75 -27.49 -37.69
CA HIS A 28 17.40 -28.91 -37.63
C HIS A 28 17.75 -29.53 -36.27
N HIS A 29 18.89 -29.15 -35.69
CA HIS A 29 19.31 -29.69 -34.39
C HIS A 29 18.40 -29.22 -33.24
N SER A 30 17.96 -27.96 -33.26
CA SER A 30 16.99 -27.43 -32.28
C SER A 30 15.60 -28.06 -32.41
N LEU A 31 15.13 -28.33 -33.64
CA LEU A 31 13.85 -29.01 -33.86
C LEU A 31 13.89 -30.47 -33.36
N TRP A 32 15.01 -31.18 -33.53
CA TRP A 32 15.21 -32.51 -32.97
C TRP A 32 15.20 -32.51 -31.43
N ILE A 33 15.84 -31.53 -30.78
CA ILE A 33 15.81 -31.39 -29.32
C ILE A 33 14.39 -31.14 -28.82
N LEU A 34 13.63 -30.27 -29.48
CA LEU A 34 12.23 -30.00 -29.12
C LEU A 34 11.33 -31.23 -29.31
N PHE A 35 11.56 -32.04 -30.36
CA PHE A 35 10.85 -33.29 -30.58
C PHE A 35 11.14 -34.32 -29.47
N ILE A 36 12.42 -34.49 -29.07
CA ILE A 36 12.81 -35.38 -27.97
C ILE A 36 12.15 -34.94 -26.65
N ILE A 37 12.18 -33.64 -26.33
CA ILE A 37 11.51 -33.11 -25.13
C ILE A 37 10.00 -33.37 -25.17
N PHE A 38 9.34 -33.21 -26.32
CA PHE A 38 7.92 -33.48 -26.47
C PHE A 38 7.56 -34.97 -26.23
N VAL A 39 8.36 -35.89 -26.77
CA VAL A 39 8.19 -37.34 -26.54
C VAL A 39 8.39 -37.71 -25.08
N ILE A 40 9.41 -37.13 -24.41
CA ILE A 40 9.64 -37.34 -22.96
C ILE A 40 8.47 -36.81 -22.13
N CYS A 41 7.93 -35.62 -22.46
CA CYS A 41 6.75 -35.07 -21.78
C CYS A 41 5.52 -35.97 -21.92
N ILE A 42 5.28 -36.54 -23.11
CA ILE A 42 4.19 -37.52 -23.32
C ILE A 42 4.43 -38.77 -22.48
N ALA A 43 5.65 -39.32 -22.46
CA ALA A 43 5.98 -40.52 -21.69
C ALA A 43 5.80 -40.30 -20.17
N ILE A 44 6.13 -39.12 -19.65
CA ILE A 44 5.89 -38.76 -18.25
C ILE A 44 4.39 -38.64 -17.97
N GLN A 45 3.63 -37.99 -18.86
CA GLN A 45 2.17 -37.85 -18.70
C GLN A 45 1.44 -39.20 -18.76
N THR A 46 1.83 -40.11 -19.64
CA THR A 46 1.25 -41.46 -19.71
C THR A 46 1.65 -42.31 -18.51
N PHE A 47 2.90 -42.21 -18.02
CA PHE A 47 3.32 -42.87 -16.79
C PHE A 47 2.55 -42.38 -15.56
N VAL A 48 2.36 -41.06 -15.40
CA VAL A 48 1.56 -40.48 -14.31
C VAL A 48 0.09 -40.91 -14.41
N ALA A 49 -0.49 -40.95 -15.62
CA ALA A 49 -1.85 -41.45 -15.82
C ALA A 49 -1.98 -42.97 -15.54
N HIS A 50 -0.94 -43.75 -15.80
CA HIS A 50 -0.88 -45.18 -15.48
C HIS A 50 -0.75 -45.43 -13.97
N GLN A 51 0.10 -44.67 -13.27
CA GLN A 51 0.20 -44.67 -11.81
C GLN A 51 -1.15 -44.30 -11.16
N ALA A 52 -1.83 -43.27 -11.68
CA ALA A 52 -3.16 -42.87 -11.21
C ALA A 52 -4.25 -43.93 -11.46
N ARG A 53 -4.10 -44.80 -12.46
CA ARG A 53 -5.03 -45.94 -12.70
C ARG A 53 -4.77 -47.14 -11.79
N ASN A 54 -3.54 -47.35 -11.33
CA ASN A 54 -3.17 -48.55 -10.56
C ASN A 54 -3.14 -48.33 -9.03
N TYR A 55 -3.33 -47.10 -8.54
CA TYR A 55 -3.45 -46.81 -7.11
C TYR A 55 -4.82 -47.25 -6.55
N LYS A 56 -4.90 -48.50 -6.06
CA LYS A 56 -6.04 -49.00 -5.26
C LYS A 56 -5.88 -48.59 -3.79
N PHE A 57 -6.85 -47.85 -3.26
CA PHE A 57 -7.04 -47.69 -1.81
C PHE A 57 -7.63 -48.98 -1.20
N PRO A 58 -7.09 -49.51 -0.10
CA PRO A 58 -7.74 -50.57 0.66
C PRO A 58 -8.80 -49.99 1.63
N GLY A 59 -10.05 -50.42 1.46
CA GLY A 59 -11.08 -50.38 2.52
C GLY A 59 -12.08 -49.21 2.50
N GLN A 60 -13.19 -49.38 1.77
CA GLN A 60 -14.58 -49.29 2.30
C GLN A 60 -15.62 -49.78 1.27
N PRO A 61 -16.86 -50.16 1.67
CA PRO A 61 -17.70 -51.08 0.90
C PRO A 61 -18.57 -50.45 -0.20
N HIS A 62 -19.00 -51.29 -1.15
CA HIS A 62 -19.82 -50.96 -2.31
C HIS A 62 -21.26 -50.52 -1.99
N PRO A 63 -21.82 -49.53 -2.74
CA PRO A 63 -23.25 -49.44 -2.98
C PRO A 63 -23.69 -50.33 -4.17
N ARG A 64 -24.88 -50.92 -4.09
CA ARG A 64 -25.51 -51.71 -5.16
C ARG A 64 -26.06 -50.81 -6.29
N ALA A 65 -25.89 -51.25 -7.54
CA ALA A 65 -26.79 -50.90 -8.66
C ALA A 65 -28.06 -51.79 -8.58
N ALA A 66 -29.18 -51.57 -9.28
CA ALA A 66 -29.49 -50.68 -10.41
C ALA A 66 -30.91 -50.05 -10.19
N ASN A 67 -31.57 -49.30 -11.08
CA ASN A 67 -31.78 -49.54 -12.51
C ASN A 67 -32.09 -48.24 -13.29
N LYS A 68 -31.87 -48.25 -14.61
CA LYS A 68 -32.45 -47.28 -15.55
C LYS A 68 -33.80 -47.81 -16.04
N ASP A 69 -34.78 -46.93 -16.24
CA ASP A 69 -35.68 -47.01 -17.39
C ASP A 69 -36.45 -45.69 -17.62
N GLN A 70 -36.96 -45.55 -18.86
CA GLN A 70 -37.77 -44.46 -19.45
C GLN A 70 -37.28 -42.99 -19.42
N GLN A 71 -37.23 -42.43 -20.62
CA GLN A 71 -37.36 -41.01 -20.96
C GLN A 71 -38.57 -40.90 -21.91
N PRO A 72 -39.56 -40.04 -21.64
CA PRO A 72 -39.76 -38.78 -22.38
C PRO A 72 -40.23 -37.65 -21.42
N SER A 73 -40.60 -36.42 -21.79
CA SER A 73 -40.61 -35.64 -23.06
C SER A 73 -40.45 -34.14 -22.70
N ALA A 74 -40.47 -33.23 -23.69
CA ALA A 74 -40.71 -31.80 -23.46
C ALA A 74 -42.17 -31.43 -23.79
N VAL A 75 -42.80 -30.56 -22.99
CA VAL A 75 -44.02 -29.82 -23.34
C VAL A 75 -43.89 -28.38 -22.80
N HIS A 76 -44.58 -27.46 -23.47
CA HIS A 76 -44.46 -26.01 -23.39
C HIS A 76 -45.54 -25.37 -22.49
N ASP A 77 -45.39 -24.06 -22.29
CA ASP A 77 -46.42 -23.06 -21.98
C ASP A 77 -46.94 -22.89 -20.54
N ALA A 78 -47.51 -21.69 -20.34
CA ALA A 78 -47.86 -21.07 -19.07
C ALA A 78 -49.33 -20.65 -19.06
N TRP A 79 -49.95 -20.53 -17.87
CA TRP A 79 -50.93 -19.47 -17.57
C TRP A 79 -51.27 -19.35 -16.08
N GLU A 80 -52.16 -18.41 -15.79
CA GLU A 80 -52.30 -17.63 -14.54
C GLU A 80 -53.20 -18.26 -13.45
N GLY A 81 -53.11 -17.68 -12.25
CA GLY A 81 -54.30 -17.34 -11.45
C GLY A 81 -54.80 -18.37 -10.41
N GLY A 82 -54.86 -17.97 -9.13
CA GLY A 82 -55.48 -18.76 -8.07
C GLY A 82 -55.52 -18.07 -6.70
N HIS A 83 -56.65 -17.47 -6.35
CA HIS A 83 -56.96 -16.98 -4.99
C HIS A 83 -57.10 -18.15 -3.99
N TRP A 84 -56.94 -17.88 -2.68
CA TRP A 84 -58.04 -17.82 -1.68
C TRP A 84 -57.53 -17.59 -0.24
N GLN A 85 -58.40 -17.07 0.64
CA GLN A 85 -58.12 -16.55 1.99
C GLN A 85 -58.75 -17.39 3.12
N LYS A 86 -58.46 -16.98 4.38
CA LYS A 86 -59.21 -17.11 5.67
C LYS A 86 -58.60 -18.08 6.70
N GLU A 87 -58.69 -17.90 8.03
CA GLU A 87 -59.09 -16.79 8.94
C GLU A 87 -58.44 -17.04 10.34
N ARG A 88 -57.91 -16.02 11.04
CA ARG A 88 -58.40 -15.32 12.28
C ARG A 88 -59.14 -16.16 13.36
N PRO A 89 -58.87 -15.87 14.66
CA PRO A 89 -59.60 -14.85 15.47
C PRO A 89 -58.67 -13.69 15.95
N VAL A 90 -59.04 -12.41 16.18
CA VAL A 90 -60.13 -11.74 16.97
C VAL A 90 -59.78 -11.67 18.49
N ASP A 91 -59.82 -10.53 19.22
CA ASP A 91 -60.05 -9.09 18.92
C ASP A 91 -59.82 -8.19 20.18
N LYS A 92 -59.78 -6.85 20.00
CA LYS A 92 -59.98 -5.72 20.97
C LYS A 92 -58.75 -5.16 21.72
N SER A 93 -58.56 -3.84 21.89
CA SER A 93 -59.37 -2.63 21.54
C SER A 93 -58.55 -1.32 21.50
N ALA A 94 -58.96 -0.35 20.66
CA ALA A 94 -59.09 1.12 20.86
C ALA A 94 -58.02 1.93 21.67
N LYS A 95 -57.67 3.20 21.37
CA LYS A 95 -58.36 4.28 20.59
C LYS A 95 -57.36 5.40 20.19
N THR A 96 -57.74 6.17 19.16
CA THR A 96 -57.33 7.56 18.74
C THR A 96 -56.66 8.46 19.80
N SER A 97 -55.74 9.39 19.50
CA SER A 97 -55.99 10.60 18.68
C SER A 97 -54.75 11.49 18.38
N ASP A 98 -54.76 12.12 17.20
CA ASP A 98 -54.36 13.50 16.82
C ASP A 98 -52.90 14.06 16.88
N LEU A 99 -52.63 14.84 15.81
CA LEU A 99 -51.50 15.71 15.43
C LEU A 99 -51.64 17.11 16.11
N PRO A 100 -50.64 18.04 16.10
CA PRO A 100 -49.80 18.40 14.95
C PRO A 100 -48.34 18.86 15.21
N GLU A 101 -47.71 19.38 14.15
CA GLU A 101 -46.35 19.92 14.06
C GLU A 101 -46.06 21.07 15.03
N THR A 102 -44.79 21.22 15.43
CA THR A 102 -44.06 22.51 15.29
C THR A 102 -42.55 22.35 15.43
N SER A 103 -41.82 23.30 14.86
CA SER A 103 -40.37 23.38 14.88
C SER A 103 -39.83 23.95 16.20
N GLN A 104 -38.63 23.53 16.61
CA GLN A 104 -37.48 24.43 16.83
C GLN A 104 -36.20 23.67 17.18
N ALA A 105 -35.07 24.26 16.81
CA ALA A 105 -33.74 23.77 17.17
C ALA A 105 -33.30 24.32 18.52
N LEU A 106 -32.56 23.53 19.32
CA LEU A 106 -31.64 24.06 20.31
C LEU A 106 -30.53 23.06 20.65
N SER A 107 -29.31 23.59 20.74
CA SER A 107 -28.08 22.87 21.05
C SER A 107 -28.08 22.28 22.46
N HIS A 108 -27.51 21.09 22.64
CA HIS A 108 -26.90 20.72 23.92
C HIS A 108 -25.50 20.11 23.75
N HIS A 109 -24.56 20.70 24.47
CA HIS A 109 -23.20 20.20 24.68
C HIS A 109 -23.17 19.04 25.69
N LEU A 110 -21.95 18.52 25.93
CA LEU A 110 -21.52 17.66 27.06
C LEU A 110 -21.77 16.15 26.82
N HIS A 111 -20.92 15.20 27.25
CA HIS A 111 -19.63 15.27 27.96
C HIS A 111 -18.63 14.22 27.43
N HIS A 112 -17.33 14.54 27.42
CA HIS A 112 -16.25 13.55 27.49
C HIS A 112 -15.94 13.23 28.96
N PRO A 113 -15.80 11.96 29.38
CA PRO A 113 -15.09 11.61 30.59
C PRO A 113 -13.59 11.43 30.28
N ASN A 114 -12.78 12.43 30.64
CA ASN A 114 -11.38 12.20 30.98
C ASN A 114 -11.37 11.66 32.42
N GLN A 115 -10.82 10.47 32.65
CA GLN A 115 -10.33 10.10 33.98
C GLN A 115 -8.82 10.17 33.97
N GLY A 116 -8.27 10.97 34.88
CA GLY A 116 -6.83 11.16 35.03
C GLY A 116 -6.18 9.90 35.60
N PHE A 117 -4.93 9.66 35.20
CA PHE A 117 -4.06 8.73 35.89
C PHE A 117 -3.25 9.55 36.89
N GLU A 118 -3.65 9.49 38.18
CA GLU A 118 -2.82 10.04 39.26
C GLU A 118 -1.53 9.22 39.42
N SER A 119 -0.50 9.85 39.96
CA SER A 119 0.81 9.24 40.15
C SER A 119 0.79 8.26 41.33
N LEU A 120 1.00 6.96 41.06
CA LEU A 120 1.54 6.05 42.06
C LEU A 120 3.03 5.84 41.82
N SER A 121 3.84 6.32 42.76
CA SER A 121 5.25 5.99 42.87
C SER A 121 5.42 4.52 43.27
N LEU A 122 5.91 3.66 42.37
CA LEU A 122 6.53 2.41 42.78
C LEU A 122 8.02 2.64 43.00
N GLN A 123 8.45 2.51 44.26
CA GLN A 123 9.84 2.30 44.60
C GLN A 123 10.27 0.92 44.09
N THR A 124 11.13 0.89 43.08
CA THR A 124 11.87 -0.33 42.74
C THR A 124 13.12 -0.39 43.60
N GLY A 125 13.20 -1.41 44.47
CA GLY A 125 14.43 -1.72 45.23
C GLY A 125 15.61 -1.91 44.28
N MET A 126 16.70 -1.22 44.57
CA MET A 126 17.89 -1.17 43.72
C MET A 126 19.00 -2.00 44.37
N ASP A 127 18.94 -3.32 44.19
CA ASP A 127 19.96 -4.23 44.72
C ASP A 127 21.33 -3.93 44.09
N ARG A 128 22.25 -3.53 44.96
CA ARG A 128 23.63 -3.20 44.60
C ARG A 128 24.42 -4.48 44.36
N ILE A 129 24.84 -4.73 43.12
CA ILE A 129 25.95 -5.64 42.83
C ILE A 129 27.17 -4.79 42.44
N ASN A 130 28.16 -4.76 43.34
CA ASN A 130 29.42 -4.06 43.12
C ASN A 130 30.27 -4.80 42.06
N LEU A 131 30.76 -4.07 41.06
CA LEU A 131 31.77 -4.55 40.12
C LEU A 131 33.11 -3.87 40.42
N ALA A 132 34.04 -4.64 40.99
CA ALA A 132 35.45 -4.26 41.07
C ALA A 132 36.18 -4.66 39.76
N PRO A 133 37.18 -3.91 39.29
CA PRO A 133 37.84 -4.17 38.01
C PRO A 133 38.89 -5.28 38.12
N ARG A 134 38.99 -6.12 37.08
CA ARG A 134 40.17 -6.94 36.80
C ARG A 134 40.68 -6.73 35.38
N SER A 135 41.98 -6.96 35.22
CA SER A 135 42.87 -6.46 34.17
C SER A 135 43.14 -7.44 33.03
N GLY A 136 43.51 -6.90 31.86
CA GLY A 136 44.05 -7.66 30.70
C GLY A 136 42.97 -8.19 29.75
N VAL A 137 43.23 -8.40 28.45
CA VAL A 137 44.51 -8.42 27.71
C VAL A 137 44.29 -7.90 26.26
N ALA A 138 45.34 -7.29 25.69
CA ALA A 138 45.65 -7.00 24.27
C ALA A 138 44.52 -6.68 23.26
N ALA A 139 44.66 -5.53 22.59
CA ALA A 139 44.04 -5.23 21.31
C ALA A 139 45.03 -5.48 20.16
N GLU A 140 44.55 -6.01 19.03
CA GLU A 140 45.31 -6.08 17.78
C GLU A 140 44.67 -5.17 16.73
N VAL A 141 45.48 -4.34 16.06
CA VAL A 141 45.04 -3.26 15.17
C VAL A 141 45.79 -3.34 13.85
N LEU A 142 45.05 -3.32 12.73
CA LEU A 142 45.61 -3.09 11.40
C LEU A 142 45.09 -1.76 10.80
N PRO A 143 45.91 -1.00 10.06
CA PRO A 143 45.80 0.47 10.04
C PRO A 143 44.97 1.06 8.90
N ARG A 144 44.34 2.20 9.20
CA ARG A 144 43.64 3.05 8.22
C ARG A 144 44.55 4.20 7.78
N LYS A 145 44.90 4.28 6.50
CA LYS A 145 45.75 5.36 5.93
C LYS A 145 45.12 6.74 6.14
N ARG A 146 45.89 7.69 6.68
CA ARG A 146 45.55 9.13 6.73
C ARG A 146 46.33 9.87 5.63
N PHE A 147 45.64 10.73 4.88
CA PHE A 147 46.28 11.78 4.10
C PHE A 147 46.53 13.01 5.00
N LEU A 148 47.70 13.63 4.86
CA LEU A 148 48.07 14.88 5.51
C LEU A 148 48.14 16.00 4.46
N SER A 149 47.48 17.13 4.71
CA SER A 149 47.73 18.38 3.99
C SER A 149 48.41 19.39 4.92
N LYS A 150 49.56 19.91 4.49
CA LYS A 150 50.32 20.94 5.23
C LYS A 150 49.67 22.30 5.04
N ARG A 151 49.51 23.08 6.12
CA ARG A 151 49.28 24.53 6.06
C ARG A 151 50.46 25.25 6.73
N ARG A 152 50.96 26.32 6.11
CA ARG A 152 52.23 26.97 6.46
C ARG A 152 51.93 28.41 6.89
N ASN A 153 52.31 28.80 8.09
CA ASN A 153 52.20 30.18 8.58
C ASN A 153 53.42 31.02 8.14
N LYS A 154 53.22 32.32 7.91
CA LYS A 154 54.28 33.33 7.97
C LYS A 154 53.67 34.71 8.28
N ALA A 155 54.42 35.57 8.96
CA ALA A 155 53.97 36.88 9.45
C ALA A 155 55.06 37.95 9.30
N SER A 156 54.65 39.22 9.14
CA SER A 156 55.46 40.46 9.27
C SER A 156 54.50 41.67 9.19
N ARG A 157 54.31 42.46 10.26
CA ARG A 157 54.96 43.77 10.59
C ARG A 157 54.47 44.97 9.74
N GLY A 158 54.09 46.07 10.41
CA GLY A 158 53.60 47.36 9.85
C GLY A 158 54.71 48.36 9.48
N PRO A 159 54.59 49.71 9.62
CA PRO A 159 53.58 50.50 10.38
C PRO A 159 53.06 51.81 9.70
N SER A 160 52.24 52.61 10.42
CA SER A 160 52.39 54.08 10.67
C SER A 160 51.12 54.97 10.56
N SER A 161 50.77 55.58 11.71
CA SER A 161 50.23 56.94 11.99
C SER A 161 49.47 57.80 10.95
N SER A 162 48.28 58.28 11.36
CA SER A 162 47.98 59.73 11.48
C SER A 162 46.79 59.98 12.45
N VAL A 163 46.61 61.23 12.91
CA VAL A 163 45.69 61.63 14.00
C VAL A 163 44.71 62.69 13.49
N SER A 164 43.41 62.61 13.84
CA SER A 164 42.58 63.81 14.06
C SER A 164 41.30 63.56 14.88
N THR A 165 41.10 64.44 15.87
CA THR A 165 39.84 65.01 16.42
C THR A 165 38.62 64.15 16.80
N ARG A 166 38.21 64.36 18.06
CA ARG A 166 36.92 64.13 18.73
C ARG A 166 35.66 64.19 17.84
N GLU A 167 34.72 63.29 18.09
CA GLU A 167 33.44 63.63 18.76
C GLU A 167 32.75 62.38 19.33
N ARG A 168 31.83 62.56 20.29
CA ARG A 168 31.01 61.49 20.91
C ARG A 168 29.55 61.94 20.74
N PRO A 169 28.66 61.09 20.20
CA PRO A 169 27.73 60.43 21.12
C PRO A 169 27.24 59.03 20.69
N THR A 170 26.47 58.41 21.59
CA THR A 170 25.53 57.29 21.35
C THR A 170 26.06 55.99 20.74
N ASN A 171 26.32 54.99 21.60
CA ASN A 171 26.41 53.58 21.20
C ASN A 171 25.02 53.04 20.85
N THR A 172 24.59 53.24 19.61
CA THR A 172 23.46 52.50 19.02
C THR A 172 23.87 51.04 18.81
N LEU A 173 22.92 50.10 18.97
CA LEU A 173 23.18 48.66 18.92
C LEU A 173 23.90 48.26 17.62
N SER A 174 24.97 47.47 17.76
CA SER A 174 25.60 46.78 16.64
C SER A 174 24.60 45.83 15.99
N PRO A 175 24.56 45.75 14.64
CA PRO A 175 23.56 44.95 13.95
C PRO A 175 23.75 43.47 14.32
N THR A 176 22.71 42.89 14.91
CA THR A 176 22.58 41.44 15.05
C THR A 176 22.83 40.81 13.68
N LYS A 177 23.74 39.83 13.64
CA LYS A 177 23.94 38.99 12.45
C LYS A 177 22.56 38.54 11.99
N SER A 178 22.15 38.94 10.78
CA SER A 178 20.91 38.46 10.22
C SER A 178 21.00 36.95 10.18
N PHE A 179 20.15 36.29 10.96
CA PHE A 179 19.89 34.87 10.76
C PHE A 179 19.40 34.78 9.33
N LYS A 180 20.24 34.22 8.44
CA LYS A 180 19.80 33.83 7.11
C LYS A 180 18.69 32.84 7.33
N ASP A 181 17.46 33.30 7.11
CA ASP A 181 16.28 32.46 7.10
C ASP A 181 16.49 31.41 6.01
N THR A 182 16.93 30.21 6.40
CA THR A 182 17.17 29.11 5.48
C THR A 182 15.83 28.54 5.07
N THR A 183 15.17 29.27 4.16
CA THR A 183 13.88 28.93 3.58
C THR A 183 13.94 27.53 2.96
N CYS A 184 13.36 26.58 3.68
CA CYS A 184 13.46 25.17 3.31
C CYS A 184 12.57 24.89 2.09
N GLN A 185 13.13 24.21 1.09
CA GLN A 185 12.48 24.07 -0.21
C GLN A 185 11.51 22.87 -0.21
N PRO A 186 10.28 23.02 -0.75
CA PRO A 186 9.31 21.93 -0.85
C PRO A 186 9.90 20.71 -1.54
N LYS A 187 9.83 19.55 -0.89
CA LYS A 187 10.34 18.29 -1.42
C LYS A 187 9.38 17.72 -2.47
N SER A 188 9.95 17.23 -3.57
CA SER A 188 9.22 16.55 -4.66
C SER A 188 9.64 15.11 -4.87
N HIS A 189 10.86 14.73 -4.47
CA HIS A 189 11.34 13.35 -4.50
C HIS A 189 10.91 12.62 -3.23
N ILE A 190 9.89 11.77 -3.34
CA ILE A 190 9.16 11.20 -2.21
C ILE A 190 8.90 9.72 -2.42
N PHE A 191 9.31 8.92 -1.44
CA PHE A 191 8.96 7.51 -1.34
C PHE A 191 8.09 7.29 -0.10
N PHE A 192 6.89 6.78 -0.32
CA PHE A 192 5.98 6.36 0.75
C PHE A 192 5.79 4.85 0.71
N LEU A 193 6.31 4.13 1.71
CA LEU A 193 5.91 2.74 1.88
C LEU A 193 4.50 2.68 2.43
N LYS A 194 3.55 2.38 1.55
CA LYS A 194 2.15 2.19 1.87
C LYS A 194 1.92 0.85 2.58
N THR A 195 1.74 0.88 3.89
CA THR A 195 1.42 -0.28 4.73
C THR A 195 -0.08 -0.58 4.77
N HIS A 196 -0.47 -1.81 5.13
CA HIS A 196 -1.86 -2.25 5.13
C HIS A 196 -2.66 -1.83 6.37
N LYS A 197 -3.87 -1.29 6.15
CA LYS A 197 -4.87 -0.89 7.18
C LYS A 197 -4.41 0.19 8.20
N THR A 198 -3.43 0.99 7.81
CA THR A 198 -2.79 2.10 8.57
C THR A 198 -3.22 3.51 8.11
N ALA A 199 -4.48 3.68 7.68
CA ALA A 199 -4.98 4.91 7.04
C ALA A 199 -4.17 5.37 5.78
N SER A 200 -3.32 4.51 5.24
CA SER A 200 -2.35 4.83 4.19
C SER A 200 -2.95 5.19 2.83
N SER A 201 -4.20 4.81 2.53
CA SER A 201 -4.95 5.31 1.35
C SER A 201 -5.22 6.82 1.41
N THR A 202 -5.35 7.40 2.60
CA THR A 202 -5.48 8.86 2.78
C THR A 202 -4.19 9.58 2.41
N ILE A 203 -3.04 9.07 2.87
CA ILE A 203 -1.72 9.62 2.53
C ILE A 203 -1.43 9.45 1.03
N LEU A 204 -1.79 8.32 0.43
CA LEU A 204 -1.68 8.13 -1.02
C LEU A 204 -2.50 9.20 -1.79
N ASN A 205 -3.70 9.55 -1.34
CA ASN A 205 -4.50 10.63 -1.96
C ASN A 205 -3.84 12.01 -1.82
N ILE A 206 -3.25 12.31 -0.64
CA ILE A 206 -2.43 13.52 -0.42
C ILE A 206 -1.28 13.58 -1.45
N LEU A 207 -0.49 12.52 -1.56
CA LEU A 207 0.67 12.45 -2.47
C LEU A 207 0.26 12.56 -3.95
N TYR A 208 -0.83 11.89 -4.35
CA TYR A 208 -1.40 11.98 -5.68
C TYR A 208 -1.86 13.40 -6.03
N ARG A 209 -2.55 14.07 -5.11
CA ARG A 209 -2.98 15.47 -5.30
C ARG A 209 -1.81 16.43 -5.37
N TYR A 210 -0.82 16.29 -4.48
CA TYR A 210 0.39 17.10 -4.48
C TYR A 210 1.11 16.98 -5.83
N GLY A 211 1.40 15.75 -6.27
CA GLY A 211 2.10 15.52 -7.54
C GLY A 211 1.30 15.95 -8.76
N GLU A 212 0.00 15.64 -8.85
CA GLU A 212 -0.84 16.06 -9.98
C GLU A 212 -0.95 17.59 -10.05
N SER A 213 -1.02 18.29 -8.91
CA SER A 213 -1.08 19.77 -8.88
C SER A 213 0.19 20.45 -9.41
N ARG A 214 1.31 19.72 -9.44
CA ARG A 214 2.65 20.22 -9.77
C ARG A 214 3.27 19.51 -10.99
N ASN A 215 2.46 18.76 -11.75
CA ASN A 215 2.87 17.97 -12.91
C ASN A 215 4.06 16.99 -12.64
N LEU A 216 4.15 16.47 -11.41
CA LEU A 216 5.20 15.53 -11.02
C LEU A 216 4.95 14.13 -11.60
N THR A 217 6.03 13.38 -11.84
CA THR A 217 5.97 12.00 -12.34
C THR A 217 5.81 11.00 -11.20
N PHE A 218 5.00 9.97 -11.45
CA PHE A 218 4.70 8.89 -10.50
C PHE A 218 5.28 7.55 -10.95
N ALA A 219 5.91 6.83 -10.03
CA ALA A 219 6.36 5.45 -10.23
C ALA A 219 5.19 4.47 -10.11
N LEU A 220 4.29 4.51 -11.10
CA LEU A 220 3.05 3.73 -11.15
C LEU A 220 3.30 2.28 -11.57
N PRO A 221 2.44 1.32 -11.16
CA PRO A 221 2.59 -0.06 -11.57
C PRO A 221 2.51 -0.26 -13.08
N LEU A 222 3.39 -1.14 -13.58
CA LEU A 222 3.39 -1.63 -14.96
C LEU A 222 1.98 -2.04 -15.40
N ASN A 223 1.63 -1.80 -16.66
CA ASN A 223 0.41 -2.31 -17.29
C ASN A 223 -0.93 -1.98 -16.59
N LYS A 224 -1.00 -0.91 -15.79
CA LYS A 224 -2.19 -0.54 -14.98
C LYS A 224 -2.55 -1.54 -13.88
N HIS A 225 -1.59 -2.32 -13.36
CA HIS A 225 -1.82 -3.05 -12.12
C HIS A 225 -2.17 -2.10 -10.97
N SER A 226 -2.93 -2.58 -9.98
CA SER A 226 -3.33 -1.79 -8.80
C SER A 226 -2.22 -1.65 -7.76
N GLN A 227 -1.22 -2.53 -7.81
CA GLN A 227 -0.11 -2.65 -6.86
C GLN A 227 1.17 -3.00 -7.61
N LEU A 228 2.32 -2.75 -7.01
CA LEU A 228 3.65 -3.05 -7.56
C LEU A 228 4.02 -4.53 -7.34
N PHE A 229 3.18 -5.44 -7.87
CA PHE A 229 3.32 -6.90 -7.83
C PHE A 229 3.49 -7.49 -6.41
N TYR A 230 2.90 -6.84 -5.41
CA TYR A 230 2.68 -7.43 -4.09
C TYR A 230 1.92 -8.77 -4.23
N PRO A 231 2.28 -9.83 -3.49
CA PRO A 231 3.16 -9.87 -2.31
C PRO A 231 4.64 -10.17 -2.59
N HIS A 232 5.07 -10.19 -3.85
CA HIS A 232 6.48 -10.38 -4.19
C HIS A 232 7.31 -9.17 -3.75
N PHE A 233 8.56 -9.41 -3.37
CA PHE A 233 9.53 -8.33 -3.14
C PHE A 233 9.58 -7.40 -4.34
N PHE A 234 9.49 -6.09 -4.08
CA PHE A 234 9.57 -5.08 -5.12
C PHE A 234 10.83 -5.25 -5.96
N ALA A 235 10.68 -5.13 -7.29
CA ALA A 235 11.75 -5.09 -8.27
C ALA A 235 11.50 -3.89 -9.21
N SER A 236 12.55 -3.19 -9.63
CA SER A 236 12.40 -1.92 -10.36
C SER A 236 11.60 -2.03 -11.67
N HIS A 237 11.64 -3.18 -12.33
CA HIS A 237 10.89 -3.45 -13.57
C HIS A 237 9.36 -3.59 -13.38
N PHE A 238 8.86 -3.56 -12.14
CA PHE A 238 7.43 -3.48 -11.84
C PHE A 238 6.82 -2.08 -12.02
N VAL A 239 7.65 -1.06 -12.25
CA VAL A 239 7.23 0.32 -12.52
C VAL A 239 7.14 0.56 -14.02
N GLU A 240 6.01 1.12 -14.47
CA GLU A 240 5.80 1.51 -15.86
C GLU A 240 6.84 2.56 -16.29
N GLY A 241 7.45 2.38 -17.45
CA GLY A 241 8.47 3.30 -17.97
C GLY A 241 9.91 3.04 -17.55
N VAL A 242 10.18 2.18 -16.55
CA VAL A 242 11.56 1.84 -16.14
C VAL A 242 12.26 0.99 -17.21
N SER A 243 11.69 -0.17 -17.56
CA SER A 243 12.32 -1.10 -18.51
C SER A 243 12.42 -0.53 -19.93
N SER A 244 11.45 0.29 -20.35
CA SER A 244 11.46 1.01 -21.63
C SER A 244 12.29 2.29 -21.62
N ARG A 245 12.74 2.75 -20.43
CA ARG A 245 13.38 4.05 -20.21
C ARG A 245 12.56 5.24 -20.73
N SER A 246 11.24 5.10 -20.81
CA SER A 246 10.34 6.15 -21.31
C SER A 246 10.04 7.23 -20.27
N VAL A 247 10.44 7.03 -19.02
CA VAL A 247 10.44 8.06 -17.96
C VAL A 247 11.89 8.24 -17.50
N LYS A 248 12.38 9.48 -17.52
CA LYS A 248 13.77 9.80 -17.15
C LYS A 248 14.00 9.86 -15.63
N GLU A 249 12.99 10.34 -14.91
CA GLU A 249 13.02 10.59 -13.47
C GLU A 249 11.63 10.36 -12.89
N PHE A 250 11.56 9.75 -11.72
CA PHE A 250 10.32 9.55 -10.96
C PHE A 250 10.34 10.40 -9.69
N ASN A 251 9.36 11.28 -9.53
CA ASN A 251 9.31 12.14 -8.34
C ASN A 251 8.58 11.46 -7.17
N ILE A 252 7.46 10.77 -7.39
CA ILE A 252 6.66 10.16 -6.30
C ILE A 252 6.46 8.65 -6.50
N MET A 253 6.72 7.86 -5.46
CA MET A 253 6.43 6.43 -5.41
C MET A 253 5.68 6.06 -4.13
N CYS A 254 4.41 5.65 -4.26
CA CYS A 254 3.50 5.49 -3.11
C CYS A 254 2.47 4.35 -3.22
N ASN A 255 2.50 3.53 -4.28
CA ASN A 255 1.62 2.36 -4.41
C ASN A 255 2.08 1.21 -3.48
N HIS A 256 1.16 0.29 -3.14
CA HIS A 256 1.49 -0.89 -2.36
C HIS A 256 2.56 -1.75 -3.03
N MET A 257 3.54 -2.19 -2.24
CA MET A 257 4.64 -3.08 -2.61
C MET A 257 5.14 -3.82 -1.37
N ARG A 258 5.89 -4.91 -1.54
CA ARG A 258 6.71 -5.48 -0.46
C ARG A 258 8.10 -4.85 -0.55
N PHE A 259 8.52 -4.11 0.47
CA PHE A 259 9.67 -3.22 0.36
C PHE A 259 10.98 -3.95 0.07
N ARG A 260 11.82 -3.33 -0.77
CA ARG A 260 13.21 -3.72 -1.00
C ARG A 260 14.04 -2.49 -1.36
N LYS A 261 14.76 -1.93 -0.36
CA LYS A 261 15.51 -0.66 -0.50
C LYS A 261 16.41 -0.61 -1.75
N SER A 262 17.12 -1.71 -2.05
CA SER A 262 18.03 -1.80 -3.20
C SER A 262 17.34 -1.69 -4.57
N GLU A 263 16.05 -2.03 -4.66
CA GLU A 263 15.29 -1.95 -5.91
C GLU A 263 14.58 -0.60 -6.04
N VAL A 264 14.08 -0.04 -4.93
CA VAL A 264 13.52 1.32 -4.89
C VAL A 264 14.58 2.36 -5.27
N ALA A 265 15.81 2.20 -4.79
CA ALA A 265 16.95 3.07 -5.13
C ALA A 265 17.38 3.02 -6.62
N LYS A 266 16.85 2.10 -7.43
CA LYS A 266 17.05 2.09 -8.89
C LYS A 266 15.99 2.91 -9.65
N VAL A 267 14.91 3.30 -8.98
CA VAL A 267 13.77 4.04 -9.55
C VAL A 267 13.77 5.48 -9.05
N MET A 268 14.02 5.67 -7.75
CA MET A 268 13.88 6.95 -7.06
C MET A 268 15.24 7.68 -6.95
N PRO A 269 15.29 9.01 -7.18
CA PRO A 269 16.48 9.83 -7.00
C PRO A 269 17.14 9.71 -5.62
N ALA A 270 18.45 9.98 -5.54
CA ALA A 270 19.24 9.77 -4.31
C ALA A 270 18.82 10.65 -3.12
N ASP A 271 18.23 11.82 -3.38
CA ASP A 271 17.73 12.78 -2.39
C ASP A 271 16.28 12.49 -1.92
N THR A 272 15.67 11.40 -2.42
CA THR A 272 14.29 11.01 -2.12
C THR A 272 14.02 10.91 -0.62
N PHE A 273 12.93 11.54 -0.17
CA PHE A 273 12.45 11.43 1.20
C PHE A 273 11.62 10.15 1.40
N TYR A 274 12.25 9.14 2.00
CA TYR A 274 11.60 7.89 2.43
C TYR A 274 10.81 8.09 3.73
N PHE A 275 9.51 7.77 3.71
CA PHE A 275 8.66 7.70 4.90
C PHE A 275 7.62 6.56 4.84
N SER A 276 6.99 6.27 5.98
CA SER A 276 5.88 5.31 6.08
C SER A 276 4.95 5.67 7.25
N ILE A 277 3.91 4.88 7.46
CA ILE A 277 2.96 5.01 8.57
C ILE A 277 2.72 3.66 9.24
N LEU A 278 2.60 3.64 10.56
CA LEU A 278 2.21 2.48 11.35
C LEU A 278 0.84 2.70 12.00
N ARG A 279 0.30 1.63 12.58
CA ARG A 279 -0.91 1.63 13.39
C ARG A 279 -0.75 0.59 14.50
N HIS A 280 -1.45 0.77 15.61
CA HIS A 280 -1.47 -0.18 16.72
C HIS A 280 -1.87 -1.59 16.23
N PRO A 281 -1.00 -2.62 16.31
CA PRO A 281 -1.23 -3.90 15.65
C PRO A 281 -2.53 -4.63 16.05
N VAL A 282 -3.04 -4.37 17.26
CA VAL A 282 -4.33 -4.93 17.72
C VAL A 282 -5.51 -4.39 16.90
N SER A 283 -5.66 -3.07 16.82
CA SER A 283 -6.69 -2.39 16.02
C SER A 283 -6.49 -2.59 14.51
N MET A 284 -5.26 -2.86 14.10
CA MET A 284 -4.92 -3.23 12.73
C MET A 284 -5.39 -4.65 12.41
N MET A 285 -5.11 -5.64 13.28
CA MET A 285 -5.48 -7.05 13.09
C MET A 285 -7.00 -7.26 13.03
N GLU A 286 -7.78 -6.57 13.88
CA GLU A 286 -9.25 -6.60 13.79
C GLU A 286 -9.74 -6.04 12.45
N SER A 287 -9.13 -4.95 11.97
CA SER A 287 -9.46 -4.39 10.65
C SER A 287 -9.02 -5.28 9.48
N ILE A 288 -7.93 -6.04 9.65
CA ILE A 288 -7.42 -7.03 8.70
C ILE A 288 -8.37 -8.24 8.62
N PHE A 289 -8.79 -8.78 9.77
CA PHE A 289 -9.64 -9.97 9.85
C PHE A 289 -10.98 -9.78 9.12
N THR A 290 -11.66 -8.65 9.35
CA THR A 290 -12.94 -8.35 8.69
C THR A 290 -12.75 -7.97 7.21
N TYR A 291 -11.70 -7.20 6.88
CA TYR A 291 -11.47 -6.78 5.49
C TYR A 291 -11.03 -7.97 4.62
N TYR A 292 -10.06 -8.76 5.05
CA TYR A 292 -9.56 -9.92 4.33
C TYR A 292 -10.32 -11.21 4.65
N LYS A 293 -11.59 -11.12 5.10
CA LYS A 293 -12.34 -12.26 5.65
C LYS A 293 -12.39 -13.50 4.73
N SER A 294 -12.31 -13.29 3.42
CA SER A 294 -12.32 -14.31 2.36
C SER A 294 -10.97 -14.99 2.08
N ILE A 295 -9.86 -14.61 2.73
CA ILE A 295 -8.56 -15.30 2.52
C ILE A 295 -8.54 -16.67 3.18
N PRO A 296 -7.70 -17.62 2.72
CA PRO A 296 -7.69 -18.99 3.25
C PRO A 296 -7.52 -19.11 4.77
N ALA A 297 -6.69 -18.26 5.39
CA ALA A 297 -6.53 -18.19 6.85
C ALA A 297 -7.80 -17.78 7.62
N PHE A 298 -8.67 -16.95 7.05
CA PHE A 298 -9.83 -16.37 7.75
C PHE A 298 -11.19 -16.93 7.32
N GLN A 299 -11.29 -17.52 6.13
CA GLN A 299 -12.57 -17.92 5.53
C GLN A 299 -13.32 -19.00 6.32
N LYS A 300 -12.61 -19.94 6.99
CA LYS A 300 -13.21 -21.10 7.69
C LYS A 300 -13.57 -20.83 9.16
N THR A 301 -13.06 -19.76 9.75
CA THR A 301 -13.26 -19.41 11.16
C THR A 301 -14.42 -18.45 11.32
N ARG A 302 -15.15 -18.49 12.44
CA ARG A 302 -16.30 -17.59 12.68
C ARG A 302 -15.87 -16.23 13.24
N SER A 303 -14.92 -16.20 14.18
CA SER A 303 -14.50 -15.00 14.91
C SER A 303 -12.98 -14.84 14.95
N LEU A 304 -12.50 -13.65 15.30
CA LEU A 304 -11.06 -13.40 15.45
C LEU A 304 -10.48 -14.20 16.63
N ASP A 305 -11.21 -14.37 17.73
CA ASP A 305 -10.79 -15.26 18.82
C ASP A 305 -10.63 -16.72 18.38
N SER A 306 -11.60 -17.25 17.64
CA SER A 306 -11.56 -18.61 17.11
C SER A 306 -10.41 -18.80 16.10
N PHE A 307 -10.07 -17.75 15.34
CA PHE A 307 -8.84 -17.72 14.53
C PHE A 307 -7.59 -17.82 15.40
N LEU A 308 -7.45 -16.97 16.42
CA LEU A 308 -6.25 -16.89 17.25
C LEU A 308 -5.99 -18.18 18.03
N GLU A 309 -7.05 -18.82 18.52
CA GLU A 309 -7.00 -20.12 19.23
C GLU A 309 -6.54 -21.28 18.33
N ASN A 310 -6.94 -21.26 17.05
CA ASN A 310 -6.63 -22.31 16.07
C ASN A 310 -5.62 -21.83 15.00
N SER A 311 -4.84 -20.80 15.33
CA SER A 311 -4.05 -20.02 14.37
C SER A 311 -3.06 -20.87 13.60
N TRP A 312 -2.41 -21.84 14.26
CA TRP A 312 -1.48 -22.79 13.64
C TRP A 312 -2.13 -23.77 12.63
N ARG A 313 -3.44 -24.05 12.74
CA ARG A 313 -4.16 -24.95 11.80
C ARG A 313 -4.68 -24.22 10.57
N SER A 314 -4.96 -22.93 10.70
CA SER A 314 -5.59 -22.10 9.67
C SER A 314 -4.58 -21.28 8.86
N TYR A 315 -3.46 -20.90 9.47
CA TYR A 315 -2.38 -20.16 8.83
C TYR A 315 -1.30 -21.09 8.26
N ASN A 316 -0.96 -20.89 6.99
CA ASN A 316 0.19 -21.51 6.33
C ASN A 316 0.81 -20.47 5.38
N THR A 317 2.12 -20.24 5.50
CA THR A 317 2.88 -19.22 4.76
C THR A 317 2.91 -19.45 3.25
N SER A 318 2.90 -20.70 2.81
CA SER A 318 2.98 -21.09 1.39
C SER A 318 1.66 -20.90 0.64
N ILE A 319 0.56 -20.58 1.33
CA ILE A 319 -0.74 -20.35 0.73
C ILE A 319 -0.90 -18.87 0.35
N THR A 320 -1.30 -18.61 -0.89
CA THR A 320 -1.59 -17.28 -1.43
C THR A 320 -2.49 -16.46 -0.49
N ASN A 321 -2.17 -15.16 -0.35
CA ASN A 321 -2.85 -14.20 0.52
C ASN A 321 -2.74 -14.42 2.05
N ASN A 322 -2.22 -15.55 2.54
CA ASN A 322 -2.11 -15.75 3.99
C ASN A 322 -1.14 -14.78 4.69
N HIS A 323 -0.19 -14.17 3.97
CA HIS A 323 0.73 -13.16 4.54
C HIS A 323 0.02 -11.97 5.21
N TYR A 324 -1.22 -11.62 4.79
CA TYR A 324 -2.02 -10.58 5.46
C TYR A 324 -2.36 -10.93 6.91
N ALA A 325 -2.44 -12.22 7.24
CA ALA A 325 -2.94 -12.68 8.52
C ALA A 325 -1.93 -12.64 9.67
N ARG A 326 -0.64 -12.33 9.40
CA ARG A 326 0.43 -12.40 10.40
C ARG A 326 1.56 -11.40 10.11
N ASN A 327 1.94 -10.61 11.12
CA ASN A 327 3.00 -9.59 11.08
C ASN A 327 3.04 -8.81 9.74
N VAL A 328 1.91 -8.25 9.32
CA VAL A 328 1.79 -7.65 7.99
C VAL A 328 2.58 -6.34 7.86
N LEU A 329 2.81 -5.59 8.94
CA LEU A 329 3.69 -4.42 8.87
C LEU A 329 5.10 -4.88 8.55
N ALA A 330 5.64 -5.84 9.31
CA ALA A 330 6.95 -6.42 9.04
C ALA A 330 7.04 -7.01 7.63
N PHE A 331 5.97 -7.65 7.14
CA PHE A 331 5.88 -8.14 5.76
C PHE A 331 5.99 -6.99 4.74
N ASP A 332 5.22 -5.91 4.91
CA ASP A 332 5.22 -4.74 4.03
C ASP A 332 6.60 -4.06 3.99
N PHE A 333 7.30 -3.97 5.14
CA PHE A 333 8.71 -3.53 5.23
C PHE A 333 9.72 -4.52 4.65
N GLY A 334 9.30 -5.68 4.15
CA GLY A 334 10.16 -6.65 3.48
C GLY A 334 10.81 -7.69 4.41
N PHE A 335 10.47 -7.72 5.70
CA PHE A 335 10.97 -8.73 6.62
C PHE A 335 10.23 -10.06 6.46
N GLU A 336 10.73 -11.09 7.14
CA GLU A 336 10.00 -12.34 7.34
C GLU A 336 8.91 -12.13 8.40
N ASN A 337 7.67 -12.47 8.05
CA ASN A 337 6.50 -12.24 8.91
C ASN A 337 6.06 -13.48 9.71
N ASN A 338 6.60 -14.66 9.38
CA ASN A 338 6.32 -15.89 10.11
C ASN A 338 7.29 -16.10 11.29
N VAL A 339 7.35 -15.13 12.18
CA VAL A 339 8.20 -15.15 13.38
C VAL A 339 7.31 -15.27 14.62
N ASN A 340 7.62 -16.22 15.49
CA ASN A 340 6.96 -16.38 16.80
C ASN A 340 7.73 -15.57 17.88
N GLU A 341 7.06 -15.20 18.98
CA GLU A 341 7.69 -14.49 20.10
C GLU A 341 8.66 -15.38 20.92
N ASP A 342 8.42 -16.69 20.94
CA ASP A 342 9.21 -17.72 21.63
C ASP A 342 10.41 -18.24 20.82
N ALA A 343 10.58 -17.77 19.57
CA ALA A 343 11.75 -18.11 18.77
C ALA A 343 13.03 -17.55 19.42
N VAL A 344 14.08 -18.38 19.53
CA VAL A 344 15.35 -18.02 20.20
C VAL A 344 15.97 -16.74 19.62
N ASP A 345 15.83 -16.54 18.30
CA ASP A 345 16.36 -15.38 17.56
C ASP A 345 15.37 -14.20 17.44
N PHE A 346 14.18 -14.27 18.05
CA PHE A 346 13.12 -13.24 17.95
C PHE A 346 13.63 -11.85 18.32
N ARG A 347 14.42 -11.75 19.40
CA ARG A 347 14.98 -10.49 19.89
C ARG A 347 15.89 -9.84 18.85
N ASP A 348 16.72 -10.62 18.19
CA ASP A 348 17.65 -10.14 17.16
C ASP A 348 16.92 -9.81 15.87
N ARG A 349 15.94 -10.62 15.46
CA ARG A 349 15.04 -10.30 14.33
C ARG A 349 14.33 -8.96 14.54
N ALA A 350 13.76 -8.73 15.72
CA ALA A 350 13.09 -7.48 16.06
C ALA A 350 14.08 -6.29 16.06
N ARG A 351 15.27 -6.46 16.65
CA ARG A 351 16.33 -5.45 16.65
C ARG A 351 16.79 -5.08 15.23
N VAL A 352 17.02 -6.09 14.38
CA VAL A 352 17.44 -5.91 12.98
C VAL A 352 16.34 -5.21 12.18
N ALA A 353 15.07 -5.59 12.35
CA ALA A 353 13.95 -4.95 11.68
C ALA A 353 13.83 -3.46 12.06
N ILE A 354 13.85 -3.16 13.36
CA ILE A 354 13.80 -1.78 13.88
C ILE A 354 14.98 -0.94 13.34
N ALA A 355 16.21 -1.45 13.45
CA ALA A 355 17.41 -0.75 13.01
C ALA A 355 17.42 -0.50 11.49
N ALA A 356 16.93 -1.46 10.69
CA ALA A 356 16.79 -1.29 9.24
C ALA A 356 15.74 -0.23 8.88
N ILE A 357 14.57 -0.21 9.55
CA ILE A 357 13.56 0.83 9.33
C ILE A 357 14.13 2.21 9.73
N GLN A 358 14.79 2.34 10.88
CA GLN A 358 15.40 3.60 11.33
C GLN A 358 16.48 4.13 10.38
N ARG A 359 17.23 3.24 9.73
CA ARG A 359 18.25 3.60 8.73
C ARG A 359 17.64 4.01 7.39
N ASP A 360 16.62 3.29 6.93
CA ASP A 360 16.15 3.40 5.55
C ASP A 360 15.02 4.44 5.36
N PHE A 361 14.36 4.86 6.45
CA PHE A 361 13.24 5.81 6.48
C PHE A 361 13.54 7.02 7.37
N HIS A 362 13.38 8.23 6.84
CA HIS A 362 13.57 9.48 7.60
C HIS A 362 12.47 9.71 8.64
N LEU A 363 11.25 9.28 8.32
CA LEU A 363 10.06 9.52 9.12
C LEU A 363 9.13 8.30 9.11
N ILE A 364 8.63 7.95 10.29
CA ILE A 364 7.60 6.95 10.51
C ILE A 364 6.46 7.65 11.25
N LEU A 365 5.28 7.67 10.63
CA LEU A 365 4.06 8.29 11.15
C LEU A 365 3.24 7.28 11.97
N ILE A 366 2.32 7.77 12.81
CA ILE A 366 1.47 6.94 13.68
C ILE A 366 0.00 7.26 13.41
N SER A 367 -0.79 6.26 13.02
CA SER A 367 -2.21 6.41 12.65
C SER A 367 -3.09 6.92 13.79
N GLU A 368 -2.74 6.59 15.03
CA GLU A 368 -3.39 7.03 16.25
C GLU A 368 -3.25 8.55 16.47
N TYR A 369 -2.17 9.14 15.94
CA TYR A 369 -1.85 10.57 15.97
C TYR A 369 -1.84 11.12 14.54
N PHE A 370 -2.91 10.88 13.79
CA PHE A 370 -2.93 11.15 12.34
C PHE A 370 -2.75 12.64 12.02
N ASP A 371 -3.40 13.54 12.76
CA ASP A 371 -3.32 14.98 12.50
C ASP A 371 -1.92 15.51 12.84
N GLU A 372 -1.37 15.10 13.99
CA GLU A 372 0.00 15.39 14.41
C GLU A 372 1.02 14.82 13.41
N SER A 373 0.75 13.63 12.86
CA SER A 373 1.53 13.01 11.81
C SER A 373 1.49 13.79 10.50
N MET A 374 0.36 14.41 10.13
CA MET A 374 0.27 15.27 8.95
C MET A 374 1.03 16.58 9.15
N ILE A 375 1.01 17.16 10.36
CA ILE A 375 1.85 18.32 10.70
C ILE A 375 3.34 17.97 10.67
N LEU A 376 3.73 16.81 11.22
CA LEU A 376 5.12 16.34 11.19
C LEU A 376 5.59 16.06 9.76
N LEU A 377 4.74 15.48 8.91
CA LEU A 377 5.01 15.26 7.49
C LEU A 377 5.14 16.59 6.72
N LYS A 378 4.24 17.55 6.97
CA LYS A 378 4.27 18.90 6.40
C LYS A 378 5.63 19.56 6.65
N HIS A 379 6.08 19.59 7.91
CA HIS A 379 7.37 20.18 8.27
C HIS A 379 8.55 19.43 7.64
N ALA A 380 8.55 18.09 7.67
CA ALA A 380 9.63 17.28 7.11
C ALA A 380 9.76 17.38 5.57
N LEU A 381 8.66 17.72 4.86
CA LEU A 381 8.63 17.91 3.42
C LEU A 381 8.71 19.38 2.98
N CYS A 382 8.70 20.35 3.91
CA CYS A 382 8.60 21.78 3.63
C CYS A 382 7.34 22.14 2.80
N TRP A 383 6.21 21.57 3.19
CA TRP A 383 4.91 21.74 2.54
C TRP A 383 4.01 22.75 3.27
N SER A 384 2.92 23.17 2.63
CA SER A 384 1.90 24.00 3.28
C SER A 384 0.88 23.14 4.07
N LEU A 385 -0.06 23.77 4.78
CA LEU A 385 -1.17 23.03 5.41
C LEU A 385 -2.13 22.47 4.35
N GLU A 386 -2.36 23.22 3.28
CA GLU A 386 -3.24 22.89 2.15
C GLU A 386 -2.76 21.63 1.42
N ASP A 387 -1.44 21.46 1.30
CA ASP A 387 -0.82 20.26 0.72
C ASP A 387 -1.14 18.97 1.50
N VAL A 388 -1.30 19.05 2.82
CA VAL A 388 -1.63 17.90 3.69
C VAL A 388 -3.12 17.80 4.08
N LEU A 389 -3.99 18.66 3.54
CA LEU A 389 -5.44 18.52 3.74
C LEU A 389 -5.97 17.23 3.10
N SER A 390 -6.89 16.53 3.79
CA SER A 390 -7.45 15.25 3.33
C SER A 390 -8.80 14.94 3.98
N PHE A 391 -9.60 14.12 3.31
CA PHE A 391 -10.68 13.37 3.95
C PHE A 391 -10.22 11.94 4.30
N LYS A 392 -10.89 11.29 5.25
CA LYS A 392 -10.55 9.93 5.70
C LYS A 392 -11.03 8.89 4.69
N LEU A 393 -10.15 8.48 3.78
CA LEU A 393 -10.48 7.51 2.72
C LEU A 393 -10.30 6.05 3.18
N ASN A 394 -11.01 5.14 2.51
CA ASN A 394 -10.98 3.70 2.80
C ASN A 394 -11.35 3.39 4.27
N SER A 395 -12.26 4.19 4.84
CA SER A 395 -12.75 4.07 6.20
C SER A 395 -13.85 3.00 6.26
N ARG A 396 -13.69 2.03 7.17
CA ARG A 396 -14.70 0.97 7.39
C ARG A 396 -15.80 1.48 8.32
N SER A 397 -17.05 1.21 7.97
CA SER A 397 -18.23 1.62 8.74
C SER A 397 -18.26 1.08 10.16
N LYS A 398 -18.90 1.80 11.09
CA LYS A 398 -18.94 1.44 12.53
C LYS A 398 -19.57 0.05 12.77
N GLN A 399 -20.60 -0.32 12.00
CA GLN A 399 -21.35 -1.57 12.12
C GLN A 399 -20.50 -2.83 11.89
N THR A 400 -19.39 -2.71 11.16
CA THR A 400 -18.47 -3.84 10.89
C THR A 400 -17.18 -3.76 11.72
N ARG A 401 -17.16 -2.95 12.80
CA ARG A 401 -16.07 -2.90 13.78
C ARG A 401 -16.46 -3.68 15.03
N HIS A 402 -15.55 -4.48 15.55
CA HIS A 402 -15.80 -5.27 16.75
C HIS A 402 -14.95 -4.76 17.92
N ALA A 403 -15.57 -4.63 19.10
CA ALA A 403 -14.82 -4.47 20.34
C ALA A 403 -14.06 -5.76 20.64
N LEU A 404 -12.85 -5.64 21.19
CA LEU A 404 -11.99 -6.79 21.50
C LEU A 404 -11.88 -6.95 23.02
N SER A 405 -11.88 -8.19 23.50
CA SER A 405 -11.61 -8.44 24.92
C SER A 405 -10.12 -8.19 25.25
N PRO A 406 -9.76 -7.97 26.53
CA PRO A 406 -8.37 -7.93 26.97
C PRO A 406 -7.60 -9.22 26.61
N ASN A 407 -8.23 -10.39 26.72
CA ASN A 407 -7.64 -11.68 26.33
C ASN A 407 -7.34 -11.74 24.82
N THR A 408 -8.31 -11.34 23.99
CA THR A 408 -8.15 -11.23 22.52
C THR A 408 -7.00 -10.30 22.17
N THR A 409 -6.89 -9.17 22.89
CA THR A 409 -5.84 -8.16 22.71
C THR A 409 -4.44 -8.76 22.93
N GLU A 410 -4.23 -9.53 24.00
CA GLU A 410 -2.94 -10.18 24.25
C GLU A 410 -2.65 -11.32 23.27
N LYS A 411 -3.67 -12.13 22.90
CA LYS A 411 -3.54 -13.13 21.83
C LYS A 411 -3.05 -12.49 20.51
N ILE A 412 -3.59 -11.33 20.13
CA ILE A 412 -3.19 -10.60 18.92
C ILE A 412 -1.75 -10.07 19.03
N LYS A 413 -1.34 -9.52 20.18
CA LYS A 413 0.03 -9.05 20.40
C LYS A 413 1.06 -10.17 20.23
N ARG A 414 0.79 -11.35 20.81
CA ARG A 414 1.66 -12.54 20.68
C ARG A 414 1.70 -13.08 19.24
N TRP A 415 0.54 -13.15 18.57
CA TRP A 415 0.45 -13.62 17.18
C TRP A 415 1.22 -12.70 16.21
N ASN A 416 1.15 -11.39 16.44
CA ASN A 416 1.83 -10.34 15.67
C ASN A 416 2.99 -9.70 16.45
N ALA A 417 3.81 -10.52 17.12
CA ALA A 417 4.83 -10.03 18.04
C ALA A 417 5.90 -9.14 17.37
N LEU A 418 6.27 -9.39 16.11
CA LEU A 418 7.25 -8.56 15.41
C LEU A 418 6.67 -7.18 15.07
N ASP A 419 5.43 -7.13 14.57
CA ASP A 419 4.70 -5.87 14.37
C ASP A 419 4.52 -5.12 15.70
N TRP A 420 4.28 -5.83 16.81
CA TRP A 420 4.14 -5.24 18.14
C TRP A 420 5.43 -4.59 18.62
N ARG A 421 6.60 -5.24 18.47
CA ARG A 421 7.89 -4.63 18.83
C ARG A 421 8.26 -3.45 17.93
N ILE A 422 8.00 -3.53 16.63
CA ILE A 422 8.18 -2.42 15.69
C ILE A 422 7.30 -1.22 16.10
N TYR A 423 6.00 -1.44 16.33
CA TYR A 423 5.07 -0.39 16.73
C TYR A 423 5.48 0.28 18.04
N LEU A 424 5.80 -0.49 19.09
CA LEU A 424 6.22 0.06 20.39
C LEU A 424 7.40 1.02 20.26
N HIS A 425 8.42 0.65 19.47
CA HIS A 425 9.61 1.49 19.26
C HIS A 425 9.29 2.81 18.56
N PHE A 426 8.54 2.76 17.45
CA PHE A 426 8.23 3.97 16.68
C PHE A 426 7.17 4.84 17.36
N ASN A 427 6.23 4.26 18.11
CA ASN A 427 5.29 5.01 18.94
C ASN A 427 6.01 5.74 20.09
N ALA A 428 6.95 5.08 20.77
CA ALA A 428 7.74 5.72 21.83
C ALA A 428 8.63 6.86 21.32
N THR A 429 9.20 6.72 20.11
CA THR A 429 10.06 7.75 19.50
C THR A 429 9.32 8.84 18.72
N PHE A 430 8.01 8.67 18.45
CA PHE A 430 7.19 9.66 17.75
C PHE A 430 7.18 11.02 18.45
N TRP A 431 6.82 11.06 19.74
CA TRP A 431 6.72 12.31 20.49
C TRP A 431 8.07 12.99 20.72
N HIS A 432 9.18 12.25 20.70
CA HIS A 432 10.52 12.83 20.69
C HIS A 432 10.82 13.57 19.38
N LYS A 433 10.38 13.06 18.22
CA LYS A 433 10.45 13.79 16.94
C LYS A 433 9.57 15.05 16.96
N VAL A 434 8.35 14.95 17.50
CA VAL A 434 7.45 16.12 17.65
C VAL A 434 8.10 17.21 18.49
N GLU A 435 8.65 16.88 19.66
CA GLU A 435 9.29 17.85 20.55
C GLU A 435 10.53 18.48 19.91
N SER A 436 11.42 17.66 19.33
CA SER A 436 12.71 18.12 18.78
C SER A 436 12.61 18.90 17.47
N GLN A 437 11.55 18.72 16.69
CA GLN A 437 11.39 19.38 15.38
C GLN A 437 10.39 20.54 15.38
N ILE A 438 9.41 20.53 16.28
CA ILE A 438 8.26 21.46 16.24
C ILE A 438 7.96 22.02 17.64
N GLY A 439 8.03 21.18 18.68
CA GLY A 439 7.61 21.49 20.04
C GLY A 439 6.10 21.29 20.27
N LYS A 440 5.72 20.76 21.44
CA LYS A 440 4.32 20.37 21.76
C LYS A 440 3.29 21.49 21.54
N GLU A 441 3.57 22.72 21.97
CA GLU A 441 2.60 23.82 21.86
C GLU A 441 2.41 24.32 20.42
N GLN A 442 3.46 24.30 19.61
CA GLN A 442 3.33 24.61 18.18
C GLN A 442 2.58 23.49 17.45
N MET A 443 2.85 22.22 17.79
CA MET A 443 2.12 21.07 17.26
C MET A 443 0.61 21.19 17.53
N LYS A 444 0.20 21.47 18.77
CA LYS A 444 -1.21 21.72 19.13
C LYS A 444 -1.83 22.84 18.28
N ARG A 445 -1.14 23.98 18.14
CA ARG A 445 -1.61 25.12 17.32
C ARG A 445 -1.80 24.76 15.85
N GLU A 446 -0.87 24.03 15.25
CA GLU A 446 -0.99 23.62 13.84
C GLU A 446 -2.04 22.52 13.62
N VAL A 447 -2.21 21.57 14.55
CA VAL A 447 -3.30 20.59 14.52
C VAL A 447 -4.67 21.27 14.60
N LEU A 448 -4.84 22.29 15.44
CA LEU A 448 -6.08 23.08 15.50
C LEU A 448 -6.37 23.78 14.17
N LYS A 449 -5.36 24.42 13.55
CA LYS A 449 -5.51 25.04 12.22
C LYS A 449 -5.83 24.01 11.13
N LEU A 450 -5.18 22.85 11.14
CA LEU A 450 -5.46 21.76 10.21
C LEU A 450 -6.91 21.29 10.30
N ARG A 451 -7.43 21.08 11.52
CA ARG A 451 -8.82 20.69 11.76
C ARG A 451 -9.83 21.75 11.30
N GLN A 452 -9.54 23.04 11.53
CA GLN A 452 -10.38 24.14 11.03
C GLN A 452 -10.44 24.17 9.49
N LEU A 453 -9.30 23.99 8.82
CA LEU A 453 -9.24 23.91 7.36
C LEU A 453 -9.95 22.66 6.81
N GLN A 454 -9.80 21.50 7.45
CA GLN A 454 -10.53 20.27 7.11
C GLN A 454 -12.05 20.44 7.28
N ALA A 455 -12.52 21.12 8.33
CA ALA A 455 -13.94 21.41 8.54
C ALA A 455 -14.50 22.33 7.45
N LYS A 456 -13.78 23.42 7.10
CA LYS A 456 -14.14 24.31 5.99
C LYS A 456 -14.20 23.55 4.66
N LEU A 457 -13.20 22.71 4.38
CA LEU A 457 -13.17 21.86 3.20
C LEU A 457 -14.35 20.89 3.15
N SER A 458 -14.71 20.27 4.28
CA SER A 458 -15.87 19.37 4.39
C SER A 458 -17.16 20.09 4.00
N HIS A 459 -17.42 21.24 4.64
CA HIS A 459 -18.60 22.08 4.37
C HIS A 459 -18.70 22.52 2.90
N THR A 460 -17.58 22.88 2.26
CA THR A 460 -17.61 23.23 0.83
C THR A 460 -17.84 21.99 -0.06
N CYS A 461 -17.11 20.90 0.18
CA CYS A 461 -17.00 19.81 -0.78
C CYS A 461 -18.08 18.71 -0.66
N LEU A 462 -18.67 18.50 0.52
CA LEU A 462 -19.45 17.29 0.82
C LEU A 462 -20.91 17.64 1.09
N LYS A 463 -21.86 16.91 0.47
CA LYS A 463 -23.30 17.19 0.61
C LYS A 463 -23.79 17.07 2.07
N GLU A 464 -23.26 16.11 2.81
CA GLU A 464 -23.73 15.73 4.15
C GLU A 464 -22.60 15.81 5.21
N GLY A 465 -21.44 16.40 4.86
CA GLY A 465 -20.28 16.55 5.75
C GLY A 465 -19.56 15.25 6.17
N GLU A 466 -20.23 14.11 6.12
CA GLU A 466 -19.77 12.81 6.61
C GLU A 466 -19.60 11.75 5.50
N ALA A 467 -19.00 10.62 5.88
CA ALA A 467 -18.83 9.46 5.01
C ALA A 467 -20.10 8.58 5.02
N VAL A 468 -20.60 8.24 3.84
CA VAL A 468 -21.83 7.47 3.64
C VAL A 468 -21.55 6.01 3.27
N ASP A 469 -22.56 5.17 3.45
CA ASP A 469 -22.54 3.78 2.98
C ASP A 469 -22.35 3.72 1.44
N PRO A 470 -21.56 2.77 0.90
CA PRO A 470 -21.36 2.62 -0.55
C PRO A 470 -22.63 2.44 -1.39
N ALA A 471 -23.74 1.97 -0.80
CA ALA A 471 -25.05 1.92 -1.46
C ALA A 471 -25.60 3.34 -1.75
N HIS A 472 -25.33 4.31 -0.88
CA HIS A 472 -25.83 5.69 -0.96
C HIS A 472 -24.91 6.64 -1.75
N ILE A 473 -23.77 6.16 -2.25
CA ILE A 473 -22.89 6.95 -3.12
C ILE A 473 -23.52 7.04 -4.52
N LYS A 474 -23.81 8.27 -4.97
CA LYS A 474 -24.49 8.52 -6.25
C LYS A 474 -23.58 8.34 -7.47
N ASP A 475 -22.35 8.86 -7.39
CA ASP A 475 -21.38 8.74 -8.48
C ASP A 475 -20.67 7.37 -8.42
N ALA A 476 -20.89 6.53 -9.44
CA ALA A 476 -20.24 5.23 -9.56
C ALA A 476 -18.70 5.32 -9.64
N GLY A 477 -18.17 6.42 -10.19
CA GLY A 477 -16.72 6.70 -10.22
C GLY A 477 -16.12 6.97 -8.84
N LEU A 478 -16.94 7.34 -7.85
CA LEU A 478 -16.53 7.60 -6.47
C LEU A 478 -16.80 6.44 -5.51
N LYS A 479 -17.40 5.34 -5.98
CA LYS A 479 -17.61 4.14 -5.14
C LYS A 479 -16.27 3.49 -4.76
N PRO A 480 -15.94 3.36 -3.46
CA PRO A 480 -14.72 2.71 -3.03
C PRO A 480 -14.82 1.19 -3.23
N PHE A 481 -13.67 0.57 -3.48
CA PHE A 481 -13.56 -0.88 -3.64
C PHE A 481 -13.97 -1.61 -2.35
N GLN A 482 -14.92 -2.53 -2.46
CA GLN A 482 -15.39 -3.37 -1.36
C GLN A 482 -14.63 -4.70 -1.35
N TYR A 483 -14.31 -5.23 -0.17
CA TYR A 483 -13.60 -6.50 -0.05
C TYR A 483 -13.92 -7.22 1.26
N GLY A 484 -14.03 -8.55 1.19
CA GLY A 484 -14.38 -9.43 2.31
C GLY A 484 -15.69 -9.03 2.98
N ALA A 485 -15.67 -8.90 4.32
CA ALA A 485 -16.84 -8.56 5.13
C ALA A 485 -16.83 -7.08 5.60
N ALA A 486 -15.92 -6.25 5.08
CA ALA A 486 -15.82 -4.85 5.47
C ALA A 486 -16.64 -3.95 4.54
N VAL A 487 -17.57 -3.19 5.12
CA VAL A 487 -18.26 -2.10 4.42
C VAL A 487 -17.37 -0.87 4.42
N ILE A 488 -16.83 -0.50 3.26
CA ILE A 488 -15.97 0.67 3.07
C ILE A 488 -16.81 1.86 2.63
N GLN A 489 -16.82 2.89 3.47
CA GLN A 489 -17.56 4.14 3.26
C GLN A 489 -16.86 5.04 2.24
N GLY A 490 -17.65 5.90 1.60
CA GLY A 490 -17.17 6.95 0.69
C GLY A 490 -17.97 8.24 0.89
N TYR A 491 -17.99 9.11 -0.11
CA TYR A 491 -18.54 10.46 0.03
C TYR A 491 -19.37 10.87 -1.19
N ASN A 492 -20.40 11.67 -0.96
CA ASN A 492 -21.13 12.39 -2.01
C ASN A 492 -20.64 13.84 -2.07
N LEU A 493 -20.33 14.34 -3.27
CA LEU A 493 -20.03 15.76 -3.48
C LEU A 493 -21.25 16.62 -3.17
N ASN A 494 -21.00 17.82 -2.66
CA ASN A 494 -21.98 18.90 -2.66
C ASN A 494 -22.40 19.18 -4.13
N PRO A 495 -23.71 19.17 -4.46
CA PRO A 495 -24.17 19.50 -5.82
C PRO A 495 -24.08 20.99 -6.13
N ASP A 496 -24.10 21.85 -5.11
CA ASP A 496 -24.32 23.31 -5.24
C ASP A 496 -23.00 24.11 -5.29
N ILE A 497 -21.98 23.55 -5.94
CA ILE A 497 -20.65 24.16 -6.12
C ILE A 497 -20.26 24.26 -7.59
N ASP A 498 -19.49 25.29 -7.93
CA ASP A 498 -19.00 25.52 -9.28
C ASP A 498 -18.09 24.38 -9.79
N GLU A 499 -18.01 24.19 -11.11
CA GLU A 499 -17.27 23.07 -11.72
C GLU A 499 -15.77 23.04 -11.40
N LEU A 500 -15.14 24.20 -11.13
CA LEU A 500 -13.73 24.26 -10.74
C LEU A 500 -13.55 23.78 -9.28
N THR A 501 -14.41 24.21 -8.37
CA THR A 501 -14.44 23.75 -6.98
C THR A 501 -14.82 22.26 -6.91
N LYS A 502 -15.83 21.83 -7.67
CA LYS A 502 -16.24 20.43 -7.83
C LYS A 502 -15.08 19.55 -8.30
N THR A 503 -14.34 19.99 -9.33
CA THR A 503 -13.14 19.28 -9.82
C THR A 503 -12.05 19.18 -8.75
N LYS A 504 -11.84 20.23 -7.94
CA LYS A 504 -10.89 20.20 -6.80
C LYS A 504 -11.37 19.21 -5.73
N CYS A 505 -12.63 19.33 -5.28
CA CYS A 505 -13.25 18.50 -4.26
C CYS A 505 -13.27 17.01 -4.65
N GLN A 506 -13.59 16.68 -5.91
CA GLN A 506 -13.60 15.31 -6.42
C GLN A 506 -12.24 14.63 -6.21
N LYS A 507 -11.12 15.33 -6.41
CA LYS A 507 -9.79 14.77 -6.15
C LYS A 507 -9.60 14.33 -4.69
N PHE A 508 -10.12 15.07 -3.70
CA PHE A 508 -9.98 14.70 -2.28
C PHE A 508 -10.72 13.40 -1.93
N ILE A 509 -11.77 13.03 -2.67
CA ILE A 509 -12.59 11.84 -2.39
C ILE A 509 -12.46 10.71 -3.43
N THR A 510 -11.78 10.95 -4.56
CA THR A 510 -11.52 9.91 -5.58
C THR A 510 -10.81 8.71 -4.94
N PRO A 511 -11.40 7.50 -4.97
CA PRO A 511 -10.77 6.33 -4.37
C PRO A 511 -9.52 5.89 -5.13
N GLU A 512 -8.66 5.15 -4.43
CA GLU A 512 -7.29 4.83 -4.84
C GLU A 512 -7.16 4.18 -6.22
N LEU A 513 -8.02 3.22 -6.57
CA LEU A 513 -7.94 2.51 -7.86
C LEU A 513 -8.27 3.46 -9.02
N GLN A 514 -9.31 4.28 -8.85
CA GLN A 514 -9.75 5.28 -9.82
C GLN A 514 -8.70 6.37 -10.01
N TYR A 515 -8.12 6.89 -8.91
CA TYR A 515 -7.06 7.90 -9.00
C TYR A 515 -5.79 7.33 -9.63
N THR A 516 -5.39 6.10 -9.27
CA THR A 516 -4.22 5.43 -9.89
C THR A 516 -4.40 5.26 -11.40
N ASN A 517 -5.59 4.82 -11.85
CA ASN A 517 -5.89 4.70 -13.28
C ASN A 517 -5.97 6.05 -14.00
N ARG A 518 -6.44 7.12 -13.33
CA ARG A 518 -6.40 8.50 -13.84
C ARG A 518 -4.96 8.96 -14.07
N LEU A 519 -4.10 8.88 -13.05
CA LEU A 519 -2.69 9.27 -13.16
C LEU A 519 -1.94 8.47 -14.23
N TYR A 520 -2.14 7.14 -14.28
CA TYR A 520 -1.54 6.32 -15.34
C TYR A 520 -2.01 6.78 -16.72
N THR A 521 -3.29 7.08 -16.89
CA THR A 521 -3.84 7.51 -18.20
C THR A 521 -3.35 8.91 -18.61
N GLN A 522 -3.10 9.80 -17.65
CA GLN A 522 -2.49 11.10 -17.88
C GLN A 522 -1.00 10.96 -18.27
N GLN A 523 -0.21 10.27 -17.45
CA GLN A 523 1.24 10.13 -17.62
C GLN A 523 1.64 9.24 -18.81
N PHE A 524 0.86 8.19 -19.08
CA PHE A 524 1.10 7.20 -20.13
C PHE A 524 -0.03 7.22 -21.18
N SER A 525 -0.37 8.42 -21.65
CA SER A 525 -1.47 8.67 -22.57
C SER A 525 -1.32 7.91 -23.90
N GLU A 526 -0.16 7.97 -24.55
CA GLU A 526 0.10 7.27 -25.82
C GLU A 526 0.10 5.74 -25.67
N LEU A 527 0.70 5.20 -24.60
CA LEU A 527 0.61 3.77 -24.29
C LEU A 527 -0.85 3.34 -24.08
N THR A 528 -1.65 4.18 -23.42
CA THR A 528 -3.08 3.90 -23.20
C THR A 528 -3.89 3.99 -24.49
N LYS A 529 -3.63 4.96 -25.38
CA LYS A 529 -4.25 5.06 -26.71
C LYS A 529 -3.91 3.84 -27.57
N ASN A 530 -2.64 3.43 -27.61
CA ASN A 530 -2.17 2.28 -28.38
C ASN A 530 -2.78 0.96 -27.86
N LYS A 531 -2.85 0.75 -26.54
CA LYS A 531 -3.54 -0.40 -25.94
C LYS A 531 -5.04 -0.43 -26.30
N LYS A 532 -5.74 0.72 -26.27
CA LYS A 532 -7.15 0.81 -26.72
C LYS A 532 -7.31 0.50 -28.21
N LYS A 533 -6.43 1.00 -29.07
CA LYS A 533 -6.43 0.72 -30.53
C LYS A 533 -6.22 -0.77 -30.78
N ALA A 534 -5.24 -1.40 -30.14
CA ALA A 534 -4.96 -2.82 -30.25
C ALA A 534 -6.14 -3.68 -29.78
N ALA A 535 -6.76 -3.35 -28.64
CA ALA A 535 -7.94 -4.05 -28.14
C ALA A 535 -9.14 -3.94 -29.10
N ARG A 536 -9.39 -2.76 -29.69
CA ARG A 536 -10.44 -2.58 -30.72
C ARG A 536 -10.17 -3.43 -31.97
N ILE A 537 -8.91 -3.49 -32.43
CA ILE A 537 -8.52 -4.33 -33.57
C ILE A 537 -8.72 -5.82 -33.23
N ALA A 538 -8.30 -6.27 -32.05
CA ALA A 538 -8.49 -7.66 -31.61
C ALA A 538 -9.99 -8.03 -31.55
N ALA A 539 -10.84 -7.17 -30.98
CA ALA A 539 -12.28 -7.38 -30.91
C ALA A 539 -12.95 -7.49 -32.30
N ILE A 540 -12.49 -6.70 -33.29
CA ILE A 540 -12.96 -6.79 -34.68
C ILE A 540 -12.55 -8.14 -35.31
N HIS A 541 -11.34 -8.62 -35.04
CA HIS A 541 -10.89 -9.92 -35.56
C HIS A 541 -11.64 -11.09 -34.90
N SER A 542 -11.82 -11.07 -33.58
CA SER A 542 -12.61 -12.10 -32.89
C SER A 542 -14.09 -12.10 -33.30
N GLY A 543 -14.66 -10.92 -33.58
CA GLY A 543 -16.01 -10.79 -34.15
C GLY A 543 -16.12 -11.38 -35.56
N LYS A 544 -15.13 -11.16 -36.42
CA LYS A 544 -15.08 -11.75 -37.78
C LYS A 544 -14.89 -13.27 -37.77
N THR A 545 -14.19 -13.83 -36.78
CA THR A 545 -14.09 -15.30 -36.61
C THR A 545 -15.35 -15.93 -36.02
N GLY A 546 -16.29 -15.13 -35.47
CA GLY A 546 -17.51 -15.61 -34.83
C GLY A 546 -18.58 -16.20 -35.76
N MET A 547 -18.45 -16.05 -37.09
CA MET A 547 -19.40 -16.59 -38.07
C MET A 547 -19.18 -18.08 -38.44
N LYS A 548 -18.32 -18.81 -37.73
CA LYS A 548 -18.24 -20.28 -37.83
C LYS A 548 -18.16 -20.97 -36.47
N GLY A 549 -19.34 -21.21 -35.89
CA GLY A 549 -19.64 -22.46 -35.19
C GLY A 549 -19.06 -22.72 -33.79
N THR A 550 -19.96 -23.15 -32.91
CA THR A 550 -19.77 -24.04 -31.73
C THR A 550 -19.39 -23.46 -30.36
N ARG A 551 -20.34 -23.73 -29.43
CA ARG A 551 -20.21 -24.06 -27.99
C ARG A 551 -19.61 -23.03 -27.02
N LYS A 552 -20.50 -22.50 -26.18
CA LYS A 552 -20.18 -21.87 -24.89
C LYS A 552 -19.41 -22.85 -23.97
N PRO A 553 -18.34 -22.45 -23.29
CA PRO A 553 -17.95 -23.03 -22.02
C PRO A 553 -18.78 -22.41 -20.88
N LEU A 554 -19.18 -23.23 -19.90
CA LEU A 554 -19.65 -22.72 -18.60
C LEU A 554 -18.46 -22.19 -17.79
N TRP A 555 -18.71 -21.13 -17.03
CA TRP A 555 -18.03 -20.76 -15.79
C TRP A 555 -19.09 -20.21 -14.83
#